data_AF-A0A6A5SKS5-F1
#
_entry.id   AF-A0A6A5SKS5-F1
#
_cell.length_a   1.000
_cell.length_b   1.000
_cell.length_c   1.000
_cell.angle_alpha   90.00
_cell.angle_beta   90.00
_cell.angle_gamma   90.00
#
_symmetry.space_group_name_H-M   'P 1'
#
loop_
_entity.id
_entity.type
_entity.pdbx_description
1 polymer ?
#
loop_
_entity_poly.entity_id
_entity_poly.type
_entity_poly.pdbx_seq_one_letter_code
_entity_poly.pdbx_strand_id
1 'polypeptide(L)'
;MSDQPALSVAPPVPFHIAKSNICTDQSGGTGSGLFAGRRFGAGEQIAVFKRPLVGSLETERISDTCANCYVWTEGSSGTRLYVPEGTEVQKCAGCHRFRYCSKACQKEAWNRGHKHECKLLKPLIGRELPKAFLACMELLIRRKHDLISDEDWEMLCRLPDHIDDFKRTASYENMVLMAVGAGEFSSSQNMFDQDFIAAMYGRVLSNSLTLITPTLDPLGIILDPTLCRINHSCDPNAYIMMDGAEVSIRTLRPIKKDKEIYISYIDTTNPYHKRQAELQSRWFFTCRCIKCQKGATLQEDNWTVPANYALKPDDMESFAGSQKEVFSIYEKLQRLSNVETLVPALEQALQICHESKCWPLYRQPYAALRDDLIVNLLSVGKYKAVWAQCAKRYKHITPKLYPVPFHPVRVVQTWQMAMLAAYLASTEDGIEAPGVNMGLIAMMLVKQVLDAASFSHGPDSAFMKSVKSKADEMIEELKRSVGTPNKEIMDKELENQRDMLIEMGDWAKDGEELSELKKLAMVERAFSV
;
A
#
# COMPACT_ATOMS: atom_id res chain seq x y z
N MET A 1 12.02 49.22 -34.10
CA MET A 1 12.05 47.76 -33.85
C MET A 1 11.13 47.52 -32.68
N SER A 2 9.99 46.88 -32.93
CA SER A 2 8.94 46.66 -31.94
C SER A 2 9.30 45.48 -31.04
N ASP A 3 9.43 45.74 -29.74
CA ASP A 3 9.46 44.69 -28.71
C ASP A 3 8.09 44.01 -28.68
N GLN A 4 8.02 42.78 -29.20
CA GLN A 4 6.89 41.90 -28.96
C GLN A 4 7.00 41.33 -27.54
N PRO A 5 5.94 41.40 -26.71
CA PRO A 5 5.92 40.71 -25.44
C PRO A 5 6.00 39.21 -25.69
N ALA A 6 6.96 38.54 -25.04
CA ALA A 6 7.10 37.10 -25.07
C ALA A 6 5.75 36.46 -24.69
N LEU A 7 5.15 35.77 -25.65
CA LEU A 7 3.97 34.93 -25.44
C LEU A 7 4.29 33.98 -24.28
N SER A 8 3.58 34.18 -23.17
CA SER A 8 3.48 33.24 -22.05
C SER A 8 3.00 31.90 -22.61
N VAL A 9 3.94 31.01 -22.94
CA VAL A 9 3.63 29.64 -23.33
C VAL A 9 3.07 28.98 -22.08
N ALA A 10 1.77 28.65 -22.10
CA ALA A 10 1.14 27.91 -21.02
C ALA A 10 2.00 26.69 -20.67
N PRO A 11 2.21 26.39 -19.37
CA PRO A 11 3.02 25.25 -18.99
C PRO A 11 2.46 23.98 -19.67
N PRO A 12 3.33 23.12 -20.22
CA PRO A 12 2.88 21.95 -20.95
C PRO A 12 2.01 21.07 -20.05
N VAL A 13 0.88 20.60 -20.59
CA VAL A 13 -0.05 19.71 -19.90
C VAL A 13 0.75 18.50 -19.37
N PRO A 14 0.66 18.15 -18.08
CA PRO A 14 1.55 17.15 -17.47
C PRO A 14 1.36 15.75 -18.08
N PHE A 15 0.15 15.44 -18.56
CA PHE A 15 -0.19 14.19 -19.21
C PHE A 15 -1.35 14.37 -20.21
N HIS A 16 -1.55 13.39 -21.07
CA HIS A 16 -2.69 13.32 -21.98
C HIS A 16 -3.21 11.88 -22.06
N ILE A 17 -4.45 11.70 -22.54
CA ILE A 17 -5.06 10.37 -22.70
C ILE A 17 -4.83 9.90 -24.14
N ALA A 18 -4.39 8.66 -24.31
CA ALA A 18 -4.27 8.01 -25.61
C ALA A 18 -4.58 6.51 -25.51
N LYS A 19 -4.63 5.81 -26.65
CA LYS A 19 -4.86 4.36 -26.69
C LYS A 19 -3.67 3.61 -26.07
N SER A 20 -3.94 2.69 -25.14
CA SER A 20 -2.95 1.80 -24.54
C SER A 20 -3.00 0.43 -25.20
N ASN A 21 -1.91 -0.34 -25.14
CA ASN A 21 -1.88 -1.73 -25.62
C ASN A 21 -1.35 -2.72 -24.57
N ILE A 22 -1.17 -2.28 -23.31
CA ILE A 22 -0.47 -3.09 -22.30
C ILE A 22 -1.38 -4.06 -21.55
N CYS A 23 -2.62 -3.64 -21.26
CA CYS A 23 -3.65 -4.45 -20.63
C CYS A 23 -4.66 -4.83 -21.70
N THR A 24 -4.82 -6.14 -21.95
CA THR A 24 -5.77 -6.64 -22.93
C THR A 24 -6.88 -7.42 -22.23
N ASP A 25 -8.12 -7.15 -22.60
CA ASP A 25 -9.26 -7.97 -22.17
C ASP A 25 -9.19 -9.38 -22.81
N GLN A 26 -10.17 -10.23 -22.48
CA GLN A 26 -10.25 -11.61 -22.98
C GLN A 26 -10.42 -11.70 -24.51
N SER A 27 -10.98 -10.68 -25.15
CA SER A 27 -11.14 -10.58 -26.61
C SER A 27 -9.92 -9.98 -27.32
N GLY A 28 -8.88 -9.60 -26.57
CA GLY A 28 -7.73 -8.87 -27.09
C GLY A 28 -7.97 -7.38 -27.30
N GLY A 29 -9.12 -6.87 -26.84
CA GLY A 29 -9.45 -5.45 -26.83
C GLY A 29 -8.53 -4.67 -25.91
N THR A 30 -8.34 -3.40 -26.25
CA THR A 30 -7.39 -2.49 -25.60
C THR A 30 -8.08 -1.19 -25.21
N GLY A 31 -7.80 -0.70 -24.00
CA GLY A 31 -8.37 0.54 -23.48
C GLY A 31 -7.56 1.81 -23.79
N SER A 32 -7.89 2.88 -23.06
CA SER A 32 -7.08 4.11 -22.99
C SER A 32 -6.07 4.05 -21.83
N GLY A 33 -5.06 4.91 -21.84
CA GLY A 33 -4.13 5.13 -20.74
C GLY A 33 -3.69 6.59 -20.63
N LEU A 34 -2.99 6.93 -19.54
CA LEU A 34 -2.36 8.23 -19.34
C LEU A 34 -0.92 8.23 -19.87
N PHE A 35 -0.56 9.23 -20.67
CA PHE A 35 0.76 9.37 -21.28
C PHE A 35 1.41 10.68 -20.84
N ALA A 36 2.72 10.64 -20.57
CA ALA A 36 3.47 11.79 -20.11
C ALA A 36 3.48 12.90 -21.18
N GLY A 37 3.01 14.11 -20.84
CA GLY A 37 2.98 15.24 -21.77
C GLY A 37 4.34 15.93 -21.95
N ARG A 38 5.31 15.58 -21.08
CA ARG A 38 6.71 16.01 -21.14
C ARG A 38 7.63 14.94 -20.56
N ARG A 39 8.93 15.18 -20.59
CA ARG A 39 9.90 14.36 -19.84
C ARG A 39 9.80 14.66 -18.35
N PHE A 40 9.88 13.61 -17.54
CA PHE A 40 10.01 13.66 -16.08
C PHE A 40 11.30 12.95 -15.64
N GLY A 41 11.96 13.48 -14.61
CA GLY A 41 13.06 12.87 -13.88
C GLY A 41 12.59 11.75 -12.95
N ALA A 42 13.50 11.21 -12.15
CA ALA A 42 13.18 10.20 -11.13
C ALA A 42 12.70 10.88 -9.84
N GLY A 43 11.65 10.34 -9.21
CA GLY A 43 11.03 10.94 -8.02
C GLY A 43 10.33 12.28 -8.27
N GLU A 44 10.20 12.69 -9.54
CA GLU A 44 9.48 13.90 -9.94
C GLU A 44 7.96 13.68 -9.85
N GLN A 45 7.25 14.73 -9.44
CA GLN A 45 5.80 14.79 -9.42
C GLN A 45 5.24 15.05 -10.82
N ILE A 46 4.35 14.16 -11.27
CA ILE A 46 3.65 14.29 -12.55
C ILE A 46 2.45 15.24 -12.39
N ALA A 47 1.60 14.98 -11.40
CA ALA A 47 0.39 15.74 -11.15
C ALA A 47 -0.07 15.60 -9.69
N VAL A 48 -0.88 16.57 -9.25
CA VAL A 48 -1.53 16.58 -7.93
C VAL A 48 -3.00 16.86 -8.11
N PHE A 49 -3.81 16.08 -7.42
CA PHE A 49 -5.25 16.21 -7.33
C PHE A 49 -5.56 16.57 -5.89
N LYS A 50 -6.24 17.70 -5.69
CA LYS A 50 -6.59 18.17 -4.34
C LYS A 50 -7.38 17.12 -3.55
N ARG A 51 -8.21 16.34 -4.25
CA ARG A 51 -9.08 15.31 -3.70
C ARG A 51 -9.62 14.40 -4.82
N PRO A 52 -9.81 13.09 -4.59
CA PRO A 52 -10.53 12.22 -5.51
C PRO A 52 -12.05 12.51 -5.51
N LEU A 53 -12.73 12.26 -6.63
CA LEU A 53 -14.18 12.45 -6.73
C LEU A 53 -14.97 11.79 -5.58
N VAL A 54 -14.60 10.54 -5.24
CA VAL A 54 -15.13 9.78 -4.10
C VAL A 54 -14.00 9.12 -3.33
N GLY A 55 -14.13 9.06 -2.00
CA GLY A 55 -13.24 8.29 -1.15
C GLY A 55 -14.01 7.71 0.04
N SER A 56 -14.06 6.37 0.10
CA SER A 56 -14.87 5.62 1.04
C SER A 56 -14.01 4.74 1.93
N LEU A 57 -14.16 4.91 3.24
CA LEU A 57 -13.41 4.16 4.26
C LEU A 57 -13.91 2.72 4.37
N GLU A 58 -12.99 1.82 4.73
CA GLU A 58 -13.33 0.47 5.21
C GLU A 58 -14.05 0.52 6.55
N THR A 59 -14.91 -0.46 6.83
CA THR A 59 -15.73 -0.53 8.04
C THR A 59 -14.89 -0.36 9.31
N GLU A 60 -13.75 -1.03 9.38
CA GLU A 60 -12.82 -1.00 10.51
C GLU A 60 -12.21 0.39 10.75
N ARG A 61 -12.10 1.21 9.69
CA ARG A 61 -11.47 2.53 9.71
C ARG A 61 -12.45 3.68 9.92
N ILE A 62 -13.75 3.41 9.92
CA ILE A 62 -14.77 4.44 10.17
C ILE A 62 -14.68 4.98 11.62
N SER A 63 -14.21 4.15 12.54
CA SER A 63 -14.13 4.46 13.97
C SER A 63 -12.93 5.34 14.34
N ASP A 64 -11.88 5.33 13.53
CA ASP A 64 -10.57 5.90 13.84
C ASP A 64 -10.06 6.92 12.80
N THR A 65 -10.78 7.10 11.69
CA THR A 65 -10.34 7.93 10.58
C THR A 65 -11.33 9.05 10.30
N CYS A 66 -10.80 10.25 10.06
CA CYS A 66 -11.62 11.38 9.62
C CYS A 66 -12.19 11.10 8.23
N ALA A 67 -13.52 11.04 8.10
CA ALA A 67 -14.19 10.78 6.82
C ALA A 67 -14.02 11.91 5.78
N ASN A 68 -13.46 13.06 6.17
CA ASN A 68 -13.18 14.16 5.25
C ASN A 68 -11.72 14.17 4.78
N CYS A 69 -10.76 14.34 5.70
CA CYS A 69 -9.35 14.52 5.34
C CYS A 69 -8.54 13.22 5.43
N TYR A 70 -9.15 12.11 5.85
CA TYR A 70 -8.50 10.81 6.01
C TYR A 70 -7.32 10.80 6.98
N VAL A 71 -7.21 11.80 7.86
CA VAL A 71 -6.31 11.70 9.01
C VAL A 71 -6.80 10.56 9.90
N TRP A 72 -5.88 9.67 10.21
CA TRP A 72 -6.10 8.47 11.01
C TRP A 72 -5.57 8.71 12.42
N THR A 73 -6.37 8.42 13.45
CA THR A 73 -6.09 8.85 14.83
C THR A 73 -5.74 7.72 15.78
N GLU A 74 -6.24 6.50 15.59
CA GLU A 74 -5.98 5.35 16.48
C GLU A 74 -6.00 4.04 15.68
N GLY A 75 -5.16 3.06 15.98
CA GLY A 75 -5.49 1.70 15.58
C GLY A 75 -4.44 0.68 15.97
N SER A 76 -4.93 -0.52 16.23
CA SER A 76 -4.27 -1.69 16.82
C SER A 76 -3.05 -2.25 16.08
N SER A 77 -2.56 -1.60 15.01
CA SER A 77 -1.62 -2.24 14.06
C SER A 77 -0.66 -1.29 13.35
N GLY A 78 -0.64 0.01 13.67
CA GLY A 78 0.18 0.98 12.95
C GLY A 78 0.80 2.01 13.88
N THR A 79 2.04 2.37 13.61
CA THR A 79 2.76 3.39 14.36
C THR A 79 2.29 4.77 13.91
N ARG A 80 1.90 5.65 14.86
CA ARG A 80 1.57 7.08 14.65
C ARG A 80 2.81 7.88 14.21
N LEU A 81 3.43 7.51 13.09
CA LEU A 81 4.75 8.06 12.75
C LEU A 81 4.72 9.39 12.02
N TYR A 82 3.53 9.90 11.66
CA TYR A 82 3.40 11.17 10.93
C TYR A 82 2.19 12.03 11.35
N VAL A 83 1.35 11.53 12.26
CA VAL A 83 0.15 12.22 12.74
C VAL A 83 0.47 12.92 14.07
N PRO A 84 0.08 14.20 14.26
CA PRO A 84 0.32 14.90 15.53
C PRO A 84 -0.29 14.18 16.74
N GLU A 85 0.42 14.22 17.86
CA GLU A 85 -0.06 13.69 19.14
C GLU A 85 -1.36 14.39 19.58
N GLY A 86 -2.28 13.63 20.17
CA GLY A 86 -3.58 14.13 20.63
C GLY A 86 -4.61 14.37 19.51
N THR A 87 -4.33 13.98 18.27
CA THR A 87 -5.35 14.02 17.21
C THR A 87 -6.46 13.01 17.53
N GLU A 88 -7.71 13.47 17.53
CA GLU A 88 -8.91 12.66 17.79
C GLU A 88 -9.98 12.89 16.70
N VAL A 89 -10.94 11.97 16.59
CA VAL A 89 -12.09 12.10 15.67
C VAL A 89 -13.43 11.96 16.40
N GLN A 90 -14.34 12.89 16.09
CA GLN A 90 -15.65 12.99 16.74
C GLN A 90 -16.78 12.53 15.81
N LYS A 91 -17.73 11.74 16.35
CA LYS A 91 -18.86 11.20 15.58
C LYS A 91 -19.80 12.31 15.09
N CYS A 92 -20.30 12.15 13.87
CA CYS A 92 -21.41 12.96 13.38
C CYS A 92 -22.65 12.70 14.24
N ALA A 93 -23.21 13.74 14.85
CA ALA A 93 -24.40 13.64 15.71
C ALA A 93 -25.70 13.27 14.94
N GLY A 94 -25.70 13.36 13.61
CA GLY A 94 -26.86 13.01 12.78
C GLY A 94 -26.91 11.52 12.43
N CYS A 95 -25.86 11.02 11.77
CA CYS A 95 -25.81 9.64 11.28
C CYS A 95 -25.10 8.66 12.22
N HIS A 96 -24.32 9.15 13.20
CA HIS A 96 -23.46 8.37 14.10
C HIS A 96 -22.42 7.45 13.43
N ARG A 97 -22.29 7.53 12.10
CA ARG A 97 -21.42 6.68 11.31
C ARG A 97 -20.05 7.30 11.09
N PHE A 98 -20.01 8.40 10.35
CA PHE A 98 -18.74 9.08 10.04
C PHE A 98 -18.21 9.89 11.22
N ARG A 99 -16.89 10.01 11.29
CA ARG A 99 -16.19 10.84 12.27
C ARG A 99 -15.33 11.89 11.60
N TYR A 100 -15.06 12.98 12.32
CA TYR A 100 -14.30 14.12 11.83
C TYR A 100 -13.30 14.61 12.87
N CYS A 101 -12.09 14.95 12.45
CA CYS A 101 -11.05 15.46 13.35
C CYS A 101 -11.27 16.90 13.80
N SER A 102 -12.15 17.64 13.12
CA SER A 102 -12.43 19.04 13.43
C SER A 102 -13.80 19.47 12.90
N LYS A 103 -14.34 20.55 13.47
CA LYS A 103 -15.55 21.22 12.94
C LYS A 103 -15.35 21.70 11.50
N ALA A 104 -14.13 22.09 11.12
CA ALA A 104 -13.80 22.47 9.75
C ALA A 104 -13.96 21.29 8.78
N CYS A 105 -13.41 20.12 9.11
CA CYS A 105 -13.58 18.90 8.32
C CYS A 105 -15.04 18.45 8.23
N GLN A 106 -15.79 18.53 9.33
CA GLN A 106 -17.22 18.21 9.31
C GLN A 106 -18.01 19.16 8.41
N LYS A 107 -17.73 20.47 8.47
CA LYS A 107 -18.39 21.48 7.62
C LYS A 107 -18.06 21.30 6.15
N GLU A 108 -16.80 21.01 5.81
CA GLU A 108 -16.40 20.70 4.43
C GLU A 108 -17.13 19.45 3.90
N ALA A 109 -17.14 18.35 4.66
CA ALA A 109 -17.84 17.13 4.27
C ALA A 109 -19.36 17.35 4.11
N TRP A 110 -19.96 18.15 5.01
CA TRP A 110 -21.37 18.54 4.92
C TRP A 110 -21.70 19.20 3.58
N ASN A 111 -20.88 20.17 3.17
CA ASN A 111 -21.06 20.91 1.93
C ASN A 111 -20.79 20.06 0.69
N ARG A 112 -19.85 19.10 0.78
CA ARG A 112 -19.50 18.17 -0.31
C ARG A 112 -20.57 17.13 -0.64
N GLY A 113 -21.48 16.83 0.28
CA GLY A 113 -22.54 15.85 0.02
C GLY A 113 -23.10 15.16 1.24
N HIS A 114 -22.37 15.16 2.37
CA HIS A 114 -22.81 14.44 3.56
C HIS A 114 -24.19 14.91 4.06
N LYS A 115 -24.57 16.17 3.81
CA LYS A 115 -25.92 16.68 4.14
C LYS A 115 -27.07 15.89 3.50
N HIS A 116 -26.83 15.30 2.32
CA HIS A 116 -27.79 14.49 1.58
C HIS A 116 -27.74 13.02 2.01
N GLU A 117 -26.59 12.54 2.46
CA GLU A 117 -26.38 11.15 2.92
C GLU A 117 -26.76 10.94 4.39
N CYS A 118 -26.60 11.96 5.24
CA CYS A 118 -26.60 11.82 6.69
C CYS A 118 -27.89 11.20 7.23
N LYS A 119 -29.05 11.65 6.74
CA LYS A 119 -30.36 11.11 7.14
C LYS A 119 -30.56 9.67 6.64
N LEU A 120 -30.06 9.35 5.45
CA LEU A 120 -30.18 8.04 4.80
C LEU A 120 -29.31 6.98 5.49
N LEU A 121 -28.20 7.40 6.11
CA LEU A 121 -27.30 6.53 6.87
C LEU A 121 -27.80 6.20 8.28
N LYS A 122 -28.72 7.00 8.85
CA LYS A 122 -29.19 6.83 10.23
C LYS A 122 -29.88 5.48 10.49
N PRO A 123 -30.71 4.91 9.60
CA PRO A 123 -31.28 3.57 9.79
C PRO A 123 -30.24 2.44 9.73
N LEU A 124 -29.02 2.73 9.26
CA LEU A 124 -27.93 1.75 9.08
C LEU A 124 -26.91 1.75 10.22
N ILE A 125 -27.23 2.44 11.33
CA ILE A 125 -26.37 2.44 12.53
C ILE A 125 -26.14 1.00 13.01
N GLY A 126 -24.87 0.69 13.31
CA GLY A 126 -24.46 -0.63 13.78
C GLY A 126 -24.37 -1.71 12.70
N ARG A 127 -24.71 -1.39 11.43
CA ARG A 127 -24.52 -2.31 10.31
C ARG A 127 -23.17 -2.11 9.65
N GLU A 128 -22.50 -3.21 9.36
CA GLU A 128 -21.34 -3.23 8.49
C GLU A 128 -21.81 -3.06 7.04
N LEU A 129 -21.24 -2.09 6.33
CA LEU A 129 -21.56 -1.85 4.93
C LEU A 129 -20.26 -1.84 4.14
N PRO A 130 -20.17 -2.58 3.03
CA PRO A 130 -18.99 -2.58 2.19
C PRO A 130 -18.62 -1.18 1.70
N LYS A 131 -17.33 -0.87 1.65
CA LYS A 131 -16.81 0.40 1.10
C LYS A 131 -17.31 0.70 -0.33
N ALA A 132 -17.44 -0.33 -1.17
CA ALA A 132 -17.96 -0.19 -2.53
C ALA A 132 -19.45 0.22 -2.57
N PHE A 133 -20.25 -0.32 -1.63
CA PHE A 133 -21.65 0.09 -1.46
C PHE A 133 -21.76 1.58 -1.13
N LEU A 134 -20.94 2.04 -0.19
CA LEU A 134 -20.93 3.45 0.22
C LEU A 134 -20.44 4.37 -0.90
N ALA A 135 -19.40 3.98 -1.62
CA ALA A 135 -18.89 4.74 -2.75
C ALA A 135 -19.95 4.88 -3.86
N CYS A 136 -20.65 3.79 -4.21
CA CYS A 136 -21.72 3.83 -5.21
C CYS A 136 -22.90 4.70 -4.74
N MET A 137 -23.33 4.55 -3.49
CA MET A 137 -24.39 5.38 -2.91
C MET A 137 -23.99 6.87 -2.92
N GLU A 138 -22.76 7.22 -2.56
CA GLU A 138 -22.22 8.58 -2.59
C GLU A 138 -22.23 9.17 -4.01
N LEU A 139 -21.82 8.40 -5.03
CA LEU A 139 -21.88 8.83 -6.43
C LEU A 139 -23.30 9.16 -6.89
N LEU A 140 -24.24 8.26 -6.63
CA LEU A 140 -25.65 8.42 -7.03
C LEU A 140 -26.29 9.64 -6.34
N ILE A 141 -26.05 9.79 -5.03
CA ILE A 141 -26.56 10.94 -4.25
C ILE A 141 -25.95 12.25 -4.77
N ARG A 142 -24.64 12.30 -4.98
CA ARG A 142 -23.97 13.52 -5.44
C ARG A 142 -24.40 13.90 -6.85
N ARG A 143 -24.56 12.94 -7.76
CA ARG A 143 -25.09 13.23 -9.10
C ARG A 143 -26.52 13.75 -9.05
N LYS A 144 -27.39 13.13 -8.26
CA LYS A 144 -28.79 13.57 -8.07
C LYS A 144 -28.92 15.01 -7.55
N HIS A 145 -27.91 15.50 -6.84
CA HIS A 145 -27.88 16.84 -6.26
C HIS A 145 -26.92 17.80 -6.97
N ASP A 146 -26.52 17.50 -8.21
CA ASP A 146 -25.66 18.33 -9.06
C ASP A 146 -24.30 18.68 -8.40
N LEU A 147 -23.79 17.77 -7.57
CA LEU A 147 -22.49 17.89 -6.89
C LEU A 147 -21.34 17.24 -7.67
N ILE A 148 -21.64 16.62 -8.82
CA ILE A 148 -20.67 16.10 -9.79
C ILE A 148 -20.92 16.82 -11.11
N SER A 149 -19.87 17.41 -11.68
CA SER A 149 -19.95 18.09 -12.97
C SER A 149 -20.35 17.12 -14.09
N ASP A 150 -20.98 17.63 -15.15
CA ASP A 150 -21.34 16.78 -16.30
C ASP A 150 -20.10 16.14 -16.95
N GLU A 151 -18.98 16.88 -17.00
CA GLU A 151 -17.70 16.39 -17.51
C GLU A 151 -17.15 15.22 -16.68
N ASP A 152 -17.07 15.38 -15.35
CA ASP A 152 -16.61 14.31 -14.46
C ASP A 152 -17.52 13.09 -14.52
N TRP A 153 -18.84 13.31 -14.57
CA TRP A 153 -19.83 12.24 -14.66
C TRP A 153 -19.70 11.46 -15.98
N GLU A 154 -19.53 12.16 -17.11
CA GLU A 154 -19.32 11.52 -18.40
C GLU A 154 -18.01 10.73 -18.42
N MET A 155 -16.92 11.32 -17.91
CA MET A 155 -15.63 10.63 -17.83
C MET A 155 -15.69 9.38 -16.96
N LEU A 156 -16.47 9.41 -15.87
CA LEU A 156 -16.73 8.29 -14.99
C LEU A 156 -17.54 7.19 -15.70
N CYS A 157 -18.62 7.55 -16.40
CA CYS A 157 -19.43 6.59 -17.16
C CYS A 157 -18.66 5.91 -18.30
N ARG A 158 -17.60 6.54 -18.82
CA ARG A 158 -16.69 5.95 -19.81
C ARG A 158 -15.69 4.94 -19.23
N LEU A 159 -15.61 4.79 -17.90
CA LEU A 159 -14.83 3.70 -17.29
C LEU A 159 -15.51 2.35 -17.57
N PRO A 160 -14.74 1.26 -17.73
CA PRO A 160 -15.30 -0.06 -17.94
C PRO A 160 -16.07 -0.52 -16.69
N ASP A 161 -17.28 -1.04 -16.89
CA ASP A 161 -18.11 -1.59 -15.80
C ASP A 161 -17.91 -3.09 -15.58
N HIS A 162 -17.36 -3.80 -16.57
CA HIS A 162 -17.09 -5.24 -16.53
C HIS A 162 -18.32 -6.10 -16.19
N ILE A 163 -19.53 -5.63 -16.50
CA ILE A 163 -20.76 -6.36 -16.14
C ILE A 163 -20.79 -7.76 -16.75
N ASP A 164 -20.38 -7.90 -18.02
CA ASP A 164 -20.36 -9.21 -18.67
C ASP A 164 -19.27 -10.14 -18.09
N ASP A 165 -18.16 -9.58 -17.60
CA ASP A 165 -17.17 -10.36 -16.85
C ASP A 165 -17.73 -10.82 -15.52
N PHE A 166 -18.37 -9.93 -14.76
CA PHE A 166 -18.97 -10.27 -13.47
C PHE A 166 -20.03 -11.36 -13.60
N LYS A 167 -20.87 -11.36 -14.64
CA LYS A 167 -21.86 -12.43 -14.92
C LYS A 167 -21.24 -13.83 -15.00
N ARG A 168 -19.95 -13.94 -15.33
CA ARG A 168 -19.21 -15.22 -15.39
C ARG A 168 -18.62 -15.65 -14.05
N THR A 169 -18.73 -14.82 -13.02
CA THR A 169 -18.21 -15.08 -11.68
C THR A 169 -19.31 -15.50 -10.71
N ALA A 170 -18.93 -16.23 -9.66
CA ALA A 170 -19.87 -16.62 -8.60
C ALA A 170 -20.37 -15.43 -7.74
N SER A 171 -19.77 -14.24 -7.88
CA SER A 171 -20.13 -13.05 -7.08
C SER A 171 -21.16 -12.13 -7.75
N TYR A 172 -21.62 -12.43 -8.97
CA TYR A 172 -22.54 -11.57 -9.73
C TYR A 172 -23.83 -11.27 -8.96
N GLU A 173 -24.48 -12.28 -8.39
CA GLU A 173 -25.75 -12.08 -7.67
C GLU A 173 -25.58 -11.16 -6.46
N ASN A 174 -24.49 -11.35 -5.70
CA ASN A 174 -24.15 -10.48 -4.58
C ASN A 174 -23.84 -9.05 -5.04
N MET A 175 -23.17 -8.90 -6.18
CA MET A 175 -22.91 -7.59 -6.78
C MET A 175 -24.22 -6.86 -7.12
N VAL A 176 -25.15 -7.54 -7.80
CA VAL A 176 -26.46 -6.97 -8.17
C VAL A 176 -27.25 -6.59 -6.92
N LEU A 177 -27.28 -7.46 -5.89
CA LEU A 177 -27.95 -7.17 -4.62
C LEU A 177 -27.39 -5.90 -3.96
N MET A 178 -26.06 -5.74 -3.92
CA MET A 178 -25.42 -4.55 -3.36
C MET A 178 -25.72 -3.30 -4.20
N ALA A 179 -25.76 -3.43 -5.53
CA ALA A 179 -26.10 -2.33 -6.43
C ALA A 179 -27.55 -1.86 -6.23
N VAL A 180 -28.52 -2.78 -6.18
CA VAL A 180 -29.93 -2.48 -5.91
C VAL A 180 -30.07 -1.75 -4.57
N GLY A 181 -29.42 -2.25 -3.52
CA GLY A 181 -29.40 -1.58 -2.22
C GLY A 181 -28.82 -0.16 -2.31
N ALA A 182 -27.69 0.03 -2.99
CA ALA A 182 -27.08 1.37 -3.13
C ALA A 182 -28.02 2.35 -3.85
N GLY A 183 -28.75 1.86 -4.86
CA GLY A 183 -29.85 2.59 -5.47
C GLY A 183 -30.92 2.96 -4.44
N GLU A 184 -31.47 1.98 -3.71
CA GLU A 184 -32.60 2.19 -2.78
C GLU A 184 -32.26 3.21 -1.69
N PHE A 185 -31.09 3.05 -1.07
CA PHE A 185 -30.64 3.95 -0.02
C PHE A 185 -30.27 5.34 -0.52
N SER A 186 -29.89 5.50 -1.80
CA SER A 186 -29.68 6.83 -2.41
C SER A 186 -30.97 7.49 -2.89
N SER A 187 -32.11 6.77 -2.87
CA SER A 187 -33.40 7.23 -3.39
C SER A 187 -33.29 7.75 -4.83
N SER A 188 -32.50 7.06 -5.68
CA SER A 188 -32.15 7.49 -7.02
C SER A 188 -32.90 6.75 -8.15
N GLN A 189 -33.89 5.93 -7.82
CA GLN A 189 -34.67 5.06 -8.73
C GLN A 189 -35.38 5.83 -9.84
N ASN A 190 -35.81 7.05 -9.54
CA ASN A 190 -36.51 7.90 -10.50
C ASN A 190 -35.54 8.54 -11.51
N MET A 191 -34.23 8.45 -11.27
CA MET A 191 -33.18 9.05 -12.10
C MET A 191 -32.34 8.00 -12.81
N PHE A 192 -32.13 6.84 -12.20
CA PHE A 192 -31.30 5.76 -12.73
C PHE A 192 -32.05 4.43 -12.62
N ASP A 193 -32.08 3.68 -13.72
CA ASP A 193 -32.60 2.32 -13.73
C ASP A 193 -31.62 1.31 -13.09
N GLN A 194 -32.09 0.08 -12.90
CA GLN A 194 -31.31 -0.98 -12.24
C GLN A 194 -30.05 -1.37 -13.02
N ASP A 195 -30.12 -1.38 -14.35
CA ASP A 195 -28.99 -1.76 -15.20
C ASP A 195 -27.88 -0.71 -15.11
N PHE A 196 -28.24 0.57 -15.11
CA PHE A 196 -27.30 1.67 -14.91
C PHE A 196 -26.65 1.60 -13.53
N ILE A 197 -27.44 1.35 -12.47
CA ILE A 197 -26.92 1.25 -11.10
C ILE A 197 -25.97 0.05 -10.96
N ALA A 198 -26.32 -1.10 -11.54
CA ALA A 198 -25.45 -2.26 -11.60
C ALA A 198 -24.13 -1.93 -12.32
N ALA A 199 -24.19 -1.27 -13.48
CA ALA A 199 -23.01 -0.85 -14.22
C ALA A 199 -22.17 0.18 -13.44
N MET A 200 -22.78 1.11 -12.71
CA MET A 200 -22.06 2.04 -11.85
C MET A 200 -21.36 1.32 -10.70
N TYR A 201 -22.03 0.35 -10.07
CA TYR A 201 -21.41 -0.48 -9.03
C TYR A 201 -20.25 -1.32 -9.59
N GLY A 202 -20.38 -1.84 -10.83
CA GLY A 202 -19.31 -2.53 -11.55
C GLY A 202 -18.09 -1.64 -11.79
N ARG A 203 -18.31 -0.38 -12.17
CA ARG A 203 -17.23 0.64 -12.28
C ARG A 203 -16.52 0.85 -10.95
N VAL A 204 -17.27 0.98 -9.84
CA VAL A 204 -16.68 1.11 -8.50
C VAL A 204 -15.79 -0.08 -8.18
N LEU A 205 -16.25 -1.31 -8.41
CA LEU A 205 -15.48 -2.52 -8.09
C LEU A 205 -14.20 -2.67 -8.92
N SER A 206 -14.26 -2.34 -10.21
CA SER A 206 -13.17 -2.61 -11.17
C SER A 206 -12.20 -1.46 -11.36
N ASN A 207 -12.55 -0.22 -10.97
CA ASN A 207 -11.71 0.95 -11.22
C ASN A 207 -11.18 1.61 -9.94
N SER A 208 -11.73 1.28 -8.76
CA SER A 208 -11.30 1.92 -7.52
C SER A 208 -9.84 1.63 -7.19
N LEU A 209 -9.14 2.65 -6.71
CA LEU A 209 -7.79 2.56 -6.16
C LEU A 209 -7.88 2.46 -4.64
N THR A 210 -6.88 1.84 -4.01
CA THR A 210 -6.82 1.79 -2.54
C THR A 210 -6.52 3.18 -1.97
N LEU A 211 -7.36 3.67 -1.06
CA LEU A 211 -7.06 4.84 -0.23
C LEU A 211 -6.00 4.43 0.79
N ILE A 212 -4.88 5.14 0.84
CA ILE A 212 -3.75 4.82 1.71
C ILE A 212 -3.34 6.01 2.57
N THR A 213 -2.70 5.72 3.71
CA THR A 213 -1.94 6.71 4.47
C THR A 213 -0.63 7.07 3.74
N PRO A 214 0.06 8.15 4.15
CA PRO A 214 1.45 8.39 3.78
C PRO A 214 2.42 7.24 4.13
N THR A 215 2.07 6.38 5.08
CA THR A 215 2.80 5.14 5.44
C THR A 215 2.27 3.89 4.73
N LEU A 216 1.43 4.07 3.70
CA LEU A 216 0.89 3.03 2.83
C LEU A 216 -0.12 2.08 3.49
N ASP A 217 -0.62 2.42 4.68
CA ASP A 217 -1.66 1.65 5.36
C ASP A 217 -2.99 1.85 4.62
N PRO A 218 -3.72 0.77 4.30
CA PRO A 218 -5.00 0.88 3.63
C PRO A 218 -6.06 1.45 4.59
N LEU A 219 -6.80 2.43 4.08
CA LEU A 219 -7.93 3.06 4.78
C LEU A 219 -9.28 2.78 4.11
N GLY A 220 -9.28 2.45 2.82
CA GLY A 220 -10.49 2.51 2.01
C GLY A 220 -10.26 2.36 0.51
N ILE A 221 -11.21 2.87 -0.27
CA ILE A 221 -11.09 3.03 -1.72
C ILE A 221 -11.30 4.49 -2.12
N ILE A 222 -10.68 4.88 -3.23
CA ILE A 222 -10.97 6.11 -3.94
C ILE A 222 -11.41 5.80 -5.37
N LEU A 223 -12.24 6.69 -5.92
CA LEU A 223 -12.63 6.65 -7.32
C LEU A 223 -12.53 8.07 -7.88
N ASP A 224 -11.83 8.20 -9.00
CA ASP A 224 -11.64 9.47 -9.69
C ASP A 224 -11.50 9.23 -11.20
N PRO A 225 -12.27 9.92 -12.05
CA PRO A 225 -12.35 9.63 -13.48
C PRO A 225 -11.02 9.77 -14.23
N THR A 226 -10.07 10.56 -13.69
CA THR A 226 -8.73 10.71 -14.26
C THR A 226 -7.76 9.70 -13.68
N LEU A 227 -7.70 9.55 -12.36
CA LEU A 227 -6.76 8.62 -11.71
C LEU A 227 -7.02 7.15 -12.12
N CYS A 228 -8.29 6.78 -12.28
CA CYS A 228 -8.70 5.42 -12.65
C CYS A 228 -8.33 5.02 -14.09
N ARG A 229 -7.78 5.94 -14.90
CA ARG A 229 -7.29 5.65 -16.27
C ARG A 229 -5.81 5.29 -16.33
N ILE A 230 -5.09 5.36 -15.21
CA ILE A 230 -3.68 5.02 -15.17
C ILE A 230 -3.56 3.49 -15.18
N ASN A 231 -3.04 2.92 -16.28
CA ASN A 231 -2.98 1.49 -16.45
C ASN A 231 -1.96 0.80 -15.53
N HIS A 232 -2.16 -0.50 -15.38
CA HIS A 232 -1.24 -1.38 -14.68
C HIS A 232 0.02 -1.70 -15.50
N SER A 233 1.15 -1.82 -14.83
CA SER A 233 2.30 -2.62 -15.27
C SER A 233 2.90 -3.35 -14.07
N CYS A 234 3.33 -4.60 -14.24
CA CYS A 234 4.10 -5.31 -13.21
C CYS A 234 5.53 -4.77 -13.07
N ASP A 235 5.97 -3.88 -13.99
CA ASP A 235 7.17 -3.07 -13.88
C ASP A 235 6.77 -1.59 -14.02
N PRO A 236 6.15 -1.00 -12.97
CA PRO A 236 5.60 0.34 -13.04
C PRO A 236 6.70 1.40 -13.20
N ASN A 237 6.33 2.57 -13.73
CA ASN A 237 7.24 3.72 -13.81
C ASN A 237 6.78 4.88 -12.91
N ALA A 238 5.60 4.78 -12.31
CA ALA A 238 5.03 5.72 -11.38
C ALA A 238 4.25 5.00 -10.27
N TYR A 239 3.83 5.75 -9.26
CA TYR A 239 3.02 5.31 -8.14
C TYR A 239 2.17 6.47 -7.65
N ILE A 240 1.12 6.13 -6.91
CA ILE A 240 0.24 7.09 -6.26
C ILE A 240 0.67 7.24 -4.81
N MET A 241 0.78 8.48 -4.35
CA MET A 241 0.94 8.82 -2.94
C MET A 241 -0.21 9.70 -2.49
N MET A 242 -0.68 9.47 -1.27
CA MET A 242 -1.77 10.24 -0.68
C MET A 242 -1.29 10.92 0.59
N ASP A 243 -1.67 12.18 0.74
CA ASP A 243 -1.46 12.97 1.96
C ASP A 243 -2.81 13.54 2.40
N GLY A 244 -3.47 12.78 3.28
CA GLY A 244 -4.88 12.97 3.57
C GLY A 244 -5.73 12.76 2.32
N ALA A 245 -6.46 13.80 1.90
CA ALA A 245 -7.29 13.75 0.70
C ALA A 245 -6.52 14.05 -0.60
N GLU A 246 -5.35 14.70 -0.51
CA GLU A 246 -4.56 15.03 -1.68
C GLU A 246 -3.94 13.77 -2.27
N VAL A 247 -3.97 13.66 -3.60
CA VAL A 247 -3.41 12.53 -4.34
C VAL A 247 -2.36 13.04 -5.31
N SER A 248 -1.15 12.49 -5.25
CA SER A 248 -0.05 12.82 -6.17
C SER A 248 0.38 11.60 -6.97
N ILE A 249 0.74 11.83 -8.24
CA ILE A 249 1.36 10.82 -9.10
C ILE A 249 2.85 11.15 -9.16
N ARG A 250 3.71 10.20 -8.75
CA ARG A 250 5.16 10.39 -8.71
C ARG A 250 5.88 9.31 -9.49
N THR A 251 7.03 9.65 -10.05
CA THR A 251 7.83 8.75 -10.88
C THR A 251 8.77 7.87 -10.03
N LEU A 252 8.84 6.56 -10.35
CA LEU A 252 9.88 5.66 -9.80
C LEU A 252 11.20 5.78 -10.56
N ARG A 253 11.14 6.26 -11.80
CA ARG A 253 12.26 6.38 -12.74
C ARG A 253 11.91 7.40 -13.83
N PRO A 254 12.89 7.92 -14.58
CA PRO A 254 12.61 8.92 -15.60
C PRO A 254 11.61 8.41 -16.65
N ILE A 255 10.65 9.26 -17.01
CA ILE A 255 9.65 8.97 -18.05
C ILE A 255 9.87 9.95 -19.20
N LYS A 256 10.00 9.43 -20.43
CA LYS A 256 10.11 10.28 -21.63
C LYS A 256 8.72 10.81 -22.00
N LYS A 257 8.66 11.95 -22.70
CA LYS A 257 7.44 12.45 -23.33
C LYS A 257 6.78 11.34 -24.18
N ASP A 258 5.47 11.29 -24.17
CA ASP A 258 4.61 10.36 -24.91
C ASP A 258 4.84 8.89 -24.55
N LYS A 259 5.45 8.62 -23.39
CA LYS A 259 5.45 7.29 -22.77
C LYS A 259 4.31 7.19 -21.77
N GLU A 260 3.64 6.06 -21.80
CA GLU A 260 2.53 5.77 -20.89
C GLU A 260 3.03 5.70 -19.44
N ILE A 261 2.20 6.22 -18.55
CA ILE A 261 2.39 6.24 -17.11
C ILE A 261 1.70 5.00 -16.55
N TYR A 262 2.45 4.19 -15.82
CA TYR A 262 1.97 2.94 -15.24
C TYR A 262 2.16 2.93 -13.73
N ILE A 263 1.13 2.48 -13.01
CA ILE A 263 1.20 2.13 -11.60
C ILE A 263 1.06 0.61 -11.44
N SER A 264 1.28 0.10 -10.23
CA SER A 264 0.90 -1.28 -9.92
C SER A 264 -0.48 -1.32 -9.27
N TYR A 265 -1.27 -2.33 -9.64
CA TYR A 265 -2.57 -2.63 -9.02
C TYR A 265 -2.45 -3.74 -7.97
N ILE A 266 -1.34 -4.48 -8.03
CA ILE A 266 -1.07 -5.70 -7.26
C ILE A 266 0.34 -5.62 -6.67
N ASP A 267 0.71 -6.60 -5.85
CA ASP A 267 2.10 -6.77 -5.47
C ASP A 267 2.92 -7.36 -6.64
N THR A 268 3.81 -6.55 -7.19
CA THR A 268 4.67 -6.95 -8.33
C THR A 268 5.77 -7.95 -7.96
N THR A 269 5.99 -8.17 -6.67
CA THR A 269 7.01 -9.10 -6.13
C THR A 269 6.52 -10.55 -6.08
N ASN A 270 5.22 -10.79 -6.29
CA ASN A 270 4.66 -12.13 -6.45
C ASN A 270 5.11 -12.80 -7.75
N PRO A 271 5.19 -14.14 -7.84
CA PRO A 271 5.51 -14.88 -9.06
C PRO A 271 4.55 -14.60 -10.24
N TYR A 272 5.02 -14.83 -11.48
CA TYR A 272 4.30 -14.49 -12.71
C TYR A 272 2.84 -14.97 -12.73
N HIS A 273 2.59 -16.24 -12.40
CA HIS A 273 1.26 -16.83 -12.48
C HIS A 273 0.33 -16.28 -11.39
N LYS A 274 0.83 -15.96 -10.19
CA LYS A 274 0.05 -15.31 -9.13
C LYS A 274 -0.35 -13.89 -9.56
N ARG A 275 0.58 -13.13 -10.15
CA ARG A 275 0.29 -11.79 -10.70
C ARG A 275 -0.80 -11.82 -11.77
N GLN A 276 -0.67 -12.71 -12.77
CA GLN A 276 -1.68 -12.81 -13.83
C GLN A 276 -3.04 -13.28 -13.29
N ALA A 277 -3.07 -14.25 -12.38
CA ALA A 277 -4.30 -14.73 -11.76
C ALA A 277 -5.02 -13.64 -10.93
N GLU A 278 -4.26 -12.82 -10.19
CA GLU A 278 -4.84 -11.70 -9.44
C GLU A 278 -5.42 -10.63 -10.39
N LEU A 279 -4.69 -10.28 -11.46
CA LEU A 279 -5.14 -9.31 -12.45
C LEU A 279 -6.39 -9.76 -13.20
N GLN A 280 -6.45 -11.04 -13.59
CA GLN A 280 -7.60 -11.63 -14.27
C GLN A 280 -8.82 -11.74 -13.35
N SER A 281 -8.63 -12.09 -12.08
CA SER A 281 -9.75 -12.31 -11.15
C SER A 281 -10.41 -11.02 -10.69
N ARG A 282 -9.65 -9.93 -10.54
CA ARG A 282 -10.16 -8.65 -10.00
C ARG A 282 -10.36 -7.55 -11.05
N TRP A 283 -9.59 -7.54 -12.13
CA TRP A 283 -9.66 -6.49 -13.18
C TRP A 283 -9.92 -7.04 -14.58
N PHE A 284 -10.10 -8.36 -14.74
CA PHE A 284 -10.54 -9.00 -15.98
C PHE A 284 -9.64 -8.77 -17.20
N PHE A 285 -8.35 -8.49 -17.01
CA PHE A 285 -7.39 -8.33 -18.10
C PHE A 285 -6.15 -9.21 -17.94
N THR A 286 -5.46 -9.43 -19.05
CA THR A 286 -4.12 -10.04 -19.09
C THR A 286 -3.06 -8.96 -19.27
N CYS A 287 -2.05 -8.95 -18.39
CA CYS A 287 -0.97 -7.96 -18.45
C CYS A 287 0.10 -8.39 -19.45
N ARG A 288 0.41 -7.53 -20.42
CA ARG A 288 1.44 -7.74 -21.45
C ARG A 288 2.64 -6.81 -21.28
N CYS A 289 2.89 -6.31 -20.07
CA CYS A 289 4.04 -5.45 -19.80
C CYS A 289 5.38 -6.18 -20.03
N ILE A 290 6.48 -5.43 -20.12
CA ILE A 290 7.82 -5.99 -20.36
C ILE A 290 8.21 -7.08 -19.35
N LYS A 291 7.74 -6.96 -18.11
CA LYS A 291 7.96 -7.97 -17.06
C LYS A 291 7.21 -9.27 -17.37
N CYS A 292 5.94 -9.16 -17.74
CA CYS A 292 5.11 -10.32 -18.07
C CYS A 292 5.50 -10.99 -19.40
N GLN A 293 6.02 -10.24 -20.37
CA GLN A 293 6.53 -10.80 -21.62
C GLN A 293 7.72 -11.76 -21.41
N LYS A 294 8.46 -11.63 -20.30
CA LYS A 294 9.53 -12.54 -19.93
C LYS A 294 9.03 -13.86 -19.31
N GLY A 295 7.73 -13.98 -19.04
CA GLY A 295 7.16 -15.17 -18.39
C GLY A 295 7.66 -15.37 -16.96
N ALA A 296 7.64 -16.63 -16.50
CA ALA A 296 8.07 -17.04 -15.17
C ALA A 296 9.58 -17.28 -15.10
N THR A 297 10.38 -16.27 -15.41
CA THR A 297 11.85 -16.38 -15.53
C THR A 297 12.60 -15.34 -14.69
N LEU A 298 11.89 -14.56 -13.88
CA LEU A 298 12.46 -13.44 -13.14
C LEU A 298 12.79 -13.83 -11.70
N GLN A 299 13.40 -12.91 -10.96
CA GLN A 299 13.90 -13.17 -9.61
C GLN A 299 12.82 -13.71 -8.65
N GLU A 300 11.57 -13.27 -8.81
CA GLU A 300 10.45 -13.76 -8.01
C GLU A 300 9.98 -15.17 -8.38
N ASP A 301 10.34 -15.65 -9.57
CA ASP A 301 10.05 -16.99 -10.03
C ASP A 301 11.18 -17.97 -9.67
N ASN A 302 12.39 -17.45 -9.43
CA ASN A 302 13.59 -18.23 -9.14
C ASN A 302 13.54 -18.96 -7.79
N TRP A 303 14.12 -20.15 -7.78
CA TRP A 303 14.36 -20.98 -6.60
C TRP A 303 15.87 -21.01 -6.30
N THR A 304 16.24 -21.20 -5.03
CA THR A 304 17.61 -21.46 -4.61
C THR A 304 17.98 -22.89 -5.02
N VAL A 305 18.55 -23.04 -6.21
CA VAL A 305 19.00 -24.34 -6.74
C VAL A 305 20.52 -24.35 -6.73
N PRO A 306 21.19 -25.35 -6.13
CA PRO A 306 22.65 -25.44 -6.17
C PRO A 306 23.14 -25.45 -7.62
N ALA A 307 24.21 -24.69 -7.92
CA ALA A 307 24.72 -24.53 -9.29
C ALA A 307 25.11 -25.87 -9.98
N ASN A 308 25.37 -26.92 -9.19
CA ASN A 308 25.72 -28.26 -9.66
C ASN A 308 24.52 -29.21 -9.77
N TYR A 309 23.29 -28.73 -9.53
CA TYR A 309 22.07 -29.53 -9.57
C TYR A 309 21.29 -29.23 -10.86
N ALA A 310 21.20 -30.22 -11.74
CA ALA A 310 20.36 -30.11 -12.93
C ALA A 310 18.89 -30.32 -12.54
N LEU A 311 18.07 -29.28 -12.69
CA LEU A 311 16.63 -29.37 -12.44
C LEU A 311 15.99 -30.39 -13.38
N LYS A 312 15.44 -31.46 -12.82
CA LYS A 312 14.60 -32.40 -13.54
C LYS A 312 13.14 -31.90 -13.52
N PRO A 313 12.28 -32.37 -14.44
CA PRO A 313 10.85 -32.03 -14.43
C PRO A 313 10.18 -32.31 -13.07
N ASP A 314 10.50 -33.43 -12.43
CA ASP A 314 9.95 -33.81 -11.13
C ASP A 314 10.30 -32.81 -10.01
N ASP A 315 11.49 -32.20 -10.07
CA ASP A 315 11.91 -31.18 -9.10
C ASP A 315 11.09 -29.89 -9.27
N MET A 316 10.76 -29.52 -10.50
CA MET A 316 9.92 -28.36 -10.80
C MET A 316 8.47 -28.57 -10.36
N GLU A 317 7.95 -29.79 -10.50
CA GLU A 317 6.62 -30.14 -9.98
C GLU A 317 6.57 -30.11 -8.46
N SER A 318 7.63 -30.61 -7.80
CA SER A 318 7.80 -30.51 -6.35
C SER A 318 7.85 -29.04 -5.87
N PHE A 319 8.62 -28.18 -6.55
CA PHE A 319 8.66 -26.75 -6.26
C PHE A 319 7.31 -26.08 -6.44
N ALA A 320 6.58 -26.39 -7.52
CA ALA A 320 5.24 -25.87 -7.74
C ALA A 320 4.25 -26.33 -6.64
N GLY A 321 4.34 -27.59 -6.21
CA GLY A 321 3.55 -28.16 -5.12
C GLY A 321 3.81 -27.44 -3.79
N SER A 322 5.08 -27.34 -3.40
CA SER A 322 5.50 -26.60 -2.19
C SER A 322 5.04 -25.14 -2.26
N GLN A 323 5.14 -24.52 -3.43
CA GLN A 323 4.68 -23.15 -3.59
C GLN A 323 3.18 -23.00 -3.30
N LYS A 324 2.37 -23.86 -3.91
CA LYS A 324 0.91 -23.84 -3.72
C LYS A 324 0.54 -24.03 -2.25
N GLU A 325 1.24 -24.93 -1.56
CA GLU A 325 1.04 -25.20 -0.13
C GLU A 325 1.35 -23.97 0.73
N VAL A 326 2.54 -23.37 0.57
CA VAL A 326 2.95 -22.22 1.40
C VAL A 326 2.05 -21.01 1.15
N PHE A 327 1.65 -20.73 -0.10
CA PHE A 327 0.68 -19.65 -0.36
C PHE A 327 -0.71 -19.96 0.22
N SER A 328 -1.14 -21.22 0.21
CA SER A 328 -2.41 -21.62 0.85
C SER A 328 -2.37 -21.42 2.38
N ILE A 329 -1.23 -21.74 3.01
CA ILE A 329 -0.99 -21.42 4.43
C ILE A 329 -1.07 -19.91 4.62
N TYR A 330 -0.34 -19.13 3.81
CA TYR A 330 -0.33 -17.67 3.91
C TYR A 330 -1.74 -17.05 3.81
N GLU A 331 -2.53 -17.47 2.83
CA GLU A 331 -3.91 -17.01 2.62
C GLU A 331 -4.85 -17.36 3.80
N LYS A 332 -4.58 -18.45 4.54
CA LYS A 332 -5.31 -18.79 5.76
C LYS A 332 -4.88 -17.92 6.94
N LEU A 333 -3.59 -17.66 7.09
CA LEU A 333 -3.04 -16.82 8.17
C LEU A 333 -3.58 -15.39 8.10
N GLN A 334 -3.75 -14.84 6.90
CA GLN A 334 -4.35 -13.51 6.69
C GLN A 334 -5.78 -13.37 7.22
N ARG A 335 -6.47 -14.49 7.52
CA ARG A 335 -7.84 -14.49 8.06
C ARG A 335 -7.88 -14.61 9.58
N LEU A 336 -6.74 -14.82 10.22
CA LEU A 336 -6.64 -14.91 11.67
C LEU A 336 -6.44 -13.51 12.26
N SER A 337 -7.13 -13.24 13.37
CA SER A 337 -6.99 -11.97 14.11
C SER A 337 -6.36 -12.15 15.50
N ASN A 338 -6.29 -13.39 16.01
CA ASN A 338 -5.70 -13.67 17.32
C ASN A 338 -4.18 -13.79 17.22
N VAL A 339 -3.48 -12.77 17.74
CA VAL A 339 -2.02 -12.65 17.73
C VAL A 339 -1.30 -13.81 18.43
N GLU A 340 -1.87 -14.36 19.51
CA GLU A 340 -1.27 -15.47 20.26
C GLU A 340 -1.16 -16.75 19.41
N THR A 341 -2.11 -16.95 18.50
CA THR A 341 -2.10 -18.06 17.54
C THR A 341 -1.38 -17.72 16.25
N LEU A 342 -1.43 -16.46 15.82
CA LEU A 342 -0.92 -16.00 14.53
C LEU A 342 0.61 -15.91 14.53
N VAL A 343 1.23 -15.40 15.59
CA VAL A 343 2.71 -15.29 15.67
C VAL A 343 3.38 -16.66 15.54
N PRO A 344 3.03 -17.70 16.32
CA PRO A 344 3.64 -19.03 16.16
C PRO A 344 3.39 -19.63 14.77
N ALA A 345 2.22 -19.40 14.19
CA ALA A 345 1.89 -19.92 12.86
C ALA A 345 2.68 -19.22 11.74
N LEU A 346 2.94 -17.92 11.87
CA LEU A 346 3.84 -17.17 10.98
C LEU A 346 5.29 -17.67 11.10
N GLU A 347 5.78 -17.86 12.32
CA GLU A 347 7.12 -18.43 12.58
C GLU A 347 7.27 -19.82 11.94
N GLN A 348 6.26 -20.69 12.11
CA GLN A 348 6.23 -22.01 11.47
C GLN A 348 6.24 -21.92 9.94
N ALA A 349 5.48 -21.00 9.34
CA ALA A 349 5.46 -20.83 7.89
C ALA A 349 6.80 -20.31 7.34
N LEU A 350 7.49 -19.41 8.08
CA LEU A 350 8.86 -18.99 7.75
C LEU A 350 9.84 -20.16 7.85
N GLN A 351 9.69 -21.02 8.86
CA GLN A 351 10.50 -22.23 9.03
C GLN A 351 10.35 -23.20 7.87
N ILE A 352 9.11 -23.46 7.41
CA ILE A 352 8.85 -24.30 6.22
C ILE A 352 9.59 -23.75 4.99
N CYS A 353 9.52 -22.43 4.76
CA CYS A 353 10.25 -21.80 3.65
C CYS A 353 11.76 -21.97 3.80
N HIS A 354 12.29 -21.79 5.00
CA HIS A 354 13.71 -21.92 5.31
C HIS A 354 14.24 -23.35 5.10
N GLU A 355 13.57 -24.33 5.71
CA GLU A 355 13.97 -25.75 5.70
C GLU A 355 13.91 -26.36 4.30
N SER A 356 13.06 -25.82 3.41
CA SER A 356 13.04 -26.21 2.00
C SER A 356 14.40 -26.03 1.32
N LYS A 357 15.25 -25.10 1.80
CA LYS A 357 16.52 -24.65 1.20
C LYS A 357 16.41 -24.12 -0.23
N CYS A 358 15.21 -24.15 -0.81
CA CYS A 358 14.93 -23.76 -2.19
C CYS A 358 14.30 -22.38 -2.27
N TRP A 359 13.93 -21.77 -1.14
CA TRP A 359 13.26 -20.46 -1.12
C TRP A 359 14.24 -19.31 -0.85
N PRO A 360 14.47 -18.39 -1.81
CA PRO A 360 15.20 -17.16 -1.52
C PRO A 360 14.44 -16.30 -0.51
N LEU A 361 15.13 -15.66 0.44
CA LEU A 361 14.50 -14.84 1.51
C LEU A 361 13.57 -13.74 0.99
N TYR A 362 13.87 -13.20 -0.19
CA TYR A 362 13.10 -12.12 -0.82
C TYR A 362 11.92 -12.61 -1.66
N ARG A 363 11.74 -13.92 -1.83
CA ARG A 363 10.69 -14.47 -2.70
C ARG A 363 9.37 -14.61 -1.94
N GLN A 364 8.25 -14.23 -2.56
CA GLN A 364 6.94 -14.36 -1.92
C GLN A 364 6.48 -15.83 -1.81
N PRO A 365 5.80 -16.22 -0.71
CA PRO A 365 5.34 -15.37 0.39
C PRO A 365 6.33 -15.29 1.57
N TYR A 366 7.58 -15.77 1.45
CA TYR A 366 8.56 -15.73 2.54
C TYR A 366 8.82 -14.29 3.02
N ALA A 367 8.92 -13.34 2.09
CA ALA A 367 9.04 -11.92 2.43
C ALA A 367 7.77 -11.38 3.13
N ALA A 368 6.58 -11.64 2.59
CA ALA A 368 5.32 -11.18 3.17
C ALA A 368 5.02 -11.79 4.54
N LEU A 369 5.30 -13.09 4.75
CA LEU A 369 5.21 -13.76 6.05
C LEU A 369 6.04 -13.04 7.13
N ARG A 370 7.23 -12.53 6.75
CA ARG A 370 8.09 -11.79 7.68
C ARG A 370 7.53 -10.41 7.98
N ASP A 371 7.00 -9.71 6.99
CA ASP A 371 6.34 -8.42 7.19
C ASP A 371 5.13 -8.57 8.13
N ASP A 372 4.33 -9.61 7.96
CA ASP A 372 3.20 -9.91 8.85
C ASP A 372 3.69 -10.27 10.27
N LEU A 373 4.79 -11.02 10.40
CA LEU A 373 5.40 -11.32 11.69
C LEU A 373 5.89 -10.05 12.41
N ILE A 374 6.53 -9.12 11.69
CA ILE A 374 6.97 -7.83 12.23
C ILE A 374 5.80 -7.06 12.83
N VAL A 375 4.68 -6.94 12.09
CA VAL A 375 3.49 -6.20 12.53
C VAL A 375 2.88 -6.84 13.79
N ASN A 376 2.76 -8.16 13.80
CA ASN A 376 2.15 -8.88 14.92
C ASN A 376 3.05 -8.92 16.17
N LEU A 377 4.37 -8.99 16.01
CA LEU A 377 5.31 -8.86 17.14
C LEU A 377 5.29 -7.44 17.73
N LEU A 378 5.15 -6.42 16.88
CA LEU A 378 4.98 -5.03 17.33
C LEU A 378 3.71 -4.85 18.17
N SER A 379 2.58 -5.45 17.77
CA SER A 379 1.32 -5.30 18.51
C SER A 379 1.34 -5.92 19.91
N VAL A 380 2.26 -6.85 20.19
CA VAL A 380 2.47 -7.45 21.52
C VAL A 380 3.73 -6.96 22.23
N GLY A 381 4.37 -5.89 21.72
CA GLY A 381 5.51 -5.25 22.37
C GLY A 381 6.82 -6.05 22.38
N LYS A 382 6.99 -7.04 21.49
CA LYS A 382 8.21 -7.87 21.41
C LYS A 382 9.33 -7.16 20.62
N TYR A 383 9.71 -5.95 21.04
CA TYR A 383 10.55 -5.03 20.26
C TYR A 383 11.95 -5.56 19.87
N LYS A 384 12.64 -6.30 20.75
CA LYS A 384 13.94 -6.93 20.43
C LYS A 384 13.81 -7.94 19.28
N ALA A 385 12.74 -8.74 19.28
CA ALA A 385 12.46 -9.70 18.20
C ALA A 385 12.10 -8.98 16.90
N VAL A 386 11.27 -7.93 16.98
CA VAL A 386 10.95 -7.08 15.83
C VAL A 386 12.22 -6.50 15.21
N TRP A 387 13.17 -6.01 16.02
CA TRP A 387 14.43 -5.45 15.53
C TRP A 387 15.19 -6.45 14.66
N ALA A 388 15.36 -7.69 15.12
CA ALA A 388 16.04 -8.74 14.37
C ALA A 388 15.34 -9.01 13.03
N GLN A 389 14.00 -9.04 13.01
CA GLN A 389 13.22 -9.24 11.79
C GLN A 389 13.38 -8.05 10.81
N CYS A 390 13.33 -6.82 11.33
CA CYS A 390 13.54 -5.59 10.56
C CYS A 390 14.95 -5.51 9.97
N ALA A 391 15.99 -5.83 10.74
CA ALA A 391 17.37 -5.84 10.29
C ALA A 391 17.58 -6.87 9.15
N LYS A 392 17.01 -8.08 9.28
CA LYS A 392 17.04 -9.09 8.23
C LYS A 392 16.35 -8.60 6.96
N ARG A 393 15.16 -8.00 7.10
CA ARG A 393 14.43 -7.39 5.97
C ARG A 393 15.25 -6.31 5.28
N TYR A 394 15.82 -5.40 6.07
CA TYR A 394 16.62 -4.27 5.60
C TYR A 394 17.84 -4.73 4.79
N LYS A 395 18.56 -5.76 5.25
CA LYS A 395 19.74 -6.31 4.58
C LYS A 395 19.40 -7.13 3.33
N HIS A 396 18.52 -8.12 3.47
CA HIS A 396 18.39 -9.20 2.49
C HIS A 396 17.18 -9.08 1.56
N ILE A 397 16.12 -8.40 2.01
CA ILE A 397 14.81 -8.43 1.33
C ILE A 397 14.56 -7.12 0.59
N THR A 398 14.51 -6.01 1.30
CA THR A 398 14.10 -4.71 0.74
C THR A 398 14.98 -4.25 -0.43
N PRO A 399 16.32 -4.39 -0.43
CA PRO A 399 17.14 -4.00 -1.58
C PRO A 399 16.91 -4.85 -2.83
N LYS A 400 16.43 -6.09 -2.68
CA LYS A 400 16.12 -7.01 -3.77
C LYS A 400 14.73 -6.78 -4.35
N LEU A 401 13.74 -6.58 -3.48
CA LEU A 401 12.36 -6.31 -3.89
C LEU A 401 12.18 -4.88 -4.40
N TYR A 402 12.84 -3.91 -3.77
CA TYR A 402 12.71 -2.48 -4.04
C TYR A 402 14.10 -1.85 -4.25
N PRO A 403 14.73 -2.10 -5.41
CA PRO A 403 16.09 -1.65 -5.69
C PRO A 403 16.20 -0.11 -5.78
N VAL A 404 15.11 0.59 -6.13
CA VAL A 404 15.06 2.06 -6.14
C VAL A 404 15.13 2.57 -4.69
N PRO A 405 16.15 3.37 -4.30
CA PRO A 405 16.32 3.80 -2.91
C PRO A 405 15.14 4.59 -2.34
N PHE A 406 14.48 5.40 -3.16
CA PHE A 406 13.30 6.20 -2.79
C PHE A 406 11.97 5.50 -3.11
N HIS A 407 11.96 4.17 -3.34
CA HIS A 407 10.70 3.44 -3.45
C HIS A 407 9.89 3.61 -2.16
N PRO A 408 8.59 3.94 -2.21
CA PRO A 408 7.82 4.34 -1.03
C PRO A 408 7.79 3.27 0.05
N VAL A 409 7.65 1.99 -0.31
CA VAL A 409 7.71 0.87 0.65
C VAL A 409 9.05 0.83 1.38
N ARG A 410 10.17 1.01 0.66
CA ARG A 410 11.51 1.00 1.24
C ARG A 410 11.72 2.17 2.19
N VAL A 411 11.27 3.36 1.81
CA VAL A 411 11.36 4.57 2.64
C VAL A 411 10.55 4.40 3.92
N VAL A 412 9.30 3.94 3.83
CA VAL A 412 8.44 3.72 4.99
C VAL A 412 8.97 2.62 5.91
N GLN A 413 9.41 1.48 5.37
CA GLN A 413 9.98 0.39 6.18
C GLN A 413 11.28 0.82 6.88
N THR A 414 12.12 1.62 6.22
CA THR A 414 13.34 2.20 6.82
C THR A 414 12.97 3.18 7.93
N TRP A 415 11.93 3.97 7.73
CA TRP A 415 11.42 4.91 8.73
C TRP A 415 10.86 4.20 9.97
N GLN A 416 10.04 3.17 9.80
CA GLN A 416 9.55 2.34 10.90
C GLN A 416 10.70 1.72 11.70
N MET A 417 11.73 1.22 11.00
CA MET A 417 12.93 0.68 11.64
C MET A 417 13.74 1.75 12.38
N ALA A 418 13.85 2.97 11.83
CA ALA A 418 14.51 4.10 12.49
C ALA A 418 13.82 4.47 13.80
N MET A 419 12.48 4.48 13.81
CA MET A 419 11.69 4.78 15.01
C MET A 419 11.80 3.68 16.06
N LEU A 420 11.84 2.41 15.64
CA LEU A 420 12.14 1.30 16.55
C LEU A 420 13.56 1.41 17.12
N ALA A 421 14.56 1.79 16.32
CA ALA A 421 15.93 2.00 16.80
C ALA A 421 16.00 3.12 17.85
N ALA A 422 15.33 4.25 17.60
CA ALA A 422 15.27 5.36 18.54
C ALA A 422 14.58 4.96 19.85
N TYR A 423 13.49 4.19 19.76
CA TYR A 423 12.81 3.64 20.93
C TYR A 423 13.75 2.74 21.74
N LEU A 424 14.39 1.76 21.11
CA LEU A 424 15.32 0.83 21.76
C LEU A 424 16.56 1.51 22.34
N ALA A 425 16.97 2.65 21.80
CA ALA A 425 18.05 3.47 22.36
C ALA A 425 17.65 4.18 23.66
N SER A 426 16.35 4.43 23.85
CA SER A 426 15.80 5.16 25.00
C SER A 426 15.31 4.28 26.16
N THR A 427 15.28 2.95 25.95
CA THR A 427 14.76 1.99 26.94
C THR A 427 15.87 1.17 27.59
N GLU A 428 15.68 0.76 28.85
CA GLU A 428 16.57 -0.19 29.52
C GLU A 428 16.60 -1.56 28.81
N ASP A 429 15.51 -1.93 28.12
CA ASP A 429 15.40 -3.11 27.23
C ASP A 429 16.06 -2.92 25.85
N GLY A 430 17.12 -2.12 25.76
CA GLY A 430 17.86 -1.87 24.53
C GLY A 430 18.53 -3.13 23.95
N ILE A 431 19.14 -2.98 22.76
CA ILE A 431 19.94 -4.06 22.15
C ILE A 431 21.28 -4.17 22.86
N GLU A 432 21.44 -5.21 23.68
CA GLU A 432 22.66 -5.51 24.42
C GLU A 432 23.66 -6.29 23.55
N ALA A 433 24.31 -5.58 22.62
CA ALA A 433 25.39 -6.14 21.82
C ALA A 433 26.65 -5.26 21.96
N PRO A 434 27.84 -5.84 22.24
CA PRO A 434 29.06 -5.07 22.46
C PRO A 434 29.37 -4.12 21.30
N GLY A 435 29.52 -2.83 21.60
CA GLY A 435 29.84 -1.80 20.61
C GLY A 435 28.63 -1.24 19.84
N VAL A 436 27.42 -1.78 20.02
CA VAL A 436 26.23 -1.28 19.31
C VAL A 436 25.72 0.00 19.96
N ASN A 437 25.51 1.02 19.13
CA ASN A 437 24.85 2.26 19.52
C ASN A 437 23.56 2.45 18.72
N MET A 438 22.45 2.06 19.33
CA MET A 438 21.12 2.15 18.71
C MET A 438 20.71 3.60 18.37
N GLY A 439 21.18 4.59 19.13
CA GLY A 439 20.94 6.01 18.85
C GLY A 439 21.61 6.46 17.55
N LEU A 440 22.88 6.10 17.34
CA LEU A 440 23.60 6.37 16.10
C LEU A 440 22.99 5.63 14.91
N ILE A 441 22.61 4.35 15.09
CA ILE A 441 21.89 3.58 14.06
C ILE A 441 20.57 4.26 13.69
N ALA A 442 19.79 4.71 14.68
CA ALA A 442 18.56 5.44 14.44
C ALA A 442 18.81 6.72 13.64
N MET A 443 19.83 7.50 13.98
CA MET A 443 20.19 8.73 13.25
C MET A 443 20.55 8.45 11.80
N MET A 444 21.33 7.39 11.55
CA MET A 444 21.71 6.97 10.19
C MET A 444 20.50 6.60 9.35
N LEU A 445 19.57 5.82 9.92
CA LEU A 445 18.34 5.42 9.24
C LEU A 445 17.42 6.63 9.00
N VAL A 446 17.26 7.55 9.97
CA VAL A 446 16.52 8.80 9.78
C VAL A 446 17.13 9.65 8.67
N LYS A 447 18.47 9.77 8.62
CA LYS A 447 19.15 10.52 7.56
C LYS A 447 18.91 9.90 6.19
N GLN A 448 18.95 8.57 6.08
CA GLN A 448 18.64 7.86 4.85
C GLN A 448 17.20 8.12 4.38
N VAL A 449 16.24 8.11 5.32
CA VAL A 449 14.84 8.44 5.00
C VAL A 449 14.71 9.88 4.58
N LEU A 450 15.38 10.82 5.26
CA LEU A 450 15.37 12.25 4.91
C LEU A 450 15.84 12.50 3.47
N ASP A 451 16.90 11.82 3.05
CA ASP A 451 17.46 11.97 1.70
C ASP A 451 16.54 11.39 0.62
N ALA A 452 15.75 10.37 0.96
CA ALA A 452 14.86 9.67 0.02
C ALA A 452 13.42 10.19 0.01
N ALA A 453 12.91 10.70 1.13
CA ALA A 453 11.50 11.06 1.33
C ALA A 453 11.03 12.21 0.43
N SER A 454 11.93 13.14 0.07
CA SER A 454 11.59 14.22 -0.88
C SER A 454 11.26 13.71 -2.28
N PHE A 455 11.92 12.64 -2.73
CA PHE A 455 11.63 11.95 -3.99
C PHE A 455 10.41 11.04 -3.84
N SER A 456 10.33 10.32 -2.73
CA SER A 456 9.28 9.34 -2.44
C SER A 456 7.89 9.96 -2.19
N HIS A 457 7.80 10.93 -1.29
CA HIS A 457 6.53 11.51 -0.83
C HIS A 457 6.35 12.95 -1.27
N GLY A 458 7.44 13.64 -1.63
CA GLY A 458 7.43 15.05 -1.96
C GLY A 458 7.91 15.93 -0.80
N PRO A 459 8.55 17.08 -1.10
CA PRO A 459 9.21 17.92 -0.10
C PRO A 459 8.27 18.55 0.94
N ASP A 460 6.99 18.71 0.59
CA ASP A 460 5.97 19.40 1.38
C ASP A 460 4.98 18.46 2.08
N SER A 461 5.13 17.14 1.89
CA SER A 461 4.25 16.14 2.48
C SER A 461 4.32 16.13 4.01
N ALA A 462 3.24 15.73 4.68
CA ALA A 462 3.19 15.53 6.13
C ALA A 462 4.24 14.51 6.60
N PHE A 463 4.46 13.44 5.83
CA PHE A 463 5.51 12.47 6.08
C PHE A 463 6.90 13.13 6.06
N MET A 464 7.23 13.89 5.01
CA MET A 464 8.53 14.58 4.93
C MET A 464 8.73 15.59 6.06
N LYS A 465 7.68 16.31 6.46
CA LYS A 465 7.72 17.25 7.60
C LYS A 465 8.01 16.52 8.92
N SER A 466 7.39 15.37 9.13
CA SER A 466 7.66 14.53 10.32
C SER A 466 9.12 14.02 10.33
N VAL A 467 9.60 13.52 9.21
CA VAL A 467 11.00 13.07 9.06
C VAL A 467 11.99 14.21 9.33
N LYS A 468 11.75 15.41 8.78
CA LYS A 468 12.56 16.61 9.05
C LYS A 468 12.59 16.95 10.54
N SER A 469 11.42 17.04 11.17
CA SER A 469 11.30 17.36 12.59
C SER A 469 12.09 16.38 13.45
N LYS A 470 12.01 15.09 13.14
CA LYS A 470 12.75 14.07 13.90
C LYS A 470 14.25 14.11 13.64
N ALA A 471 14.66 14.37 12.40
CA ALA A 471 16.08 14.55 12.07
C ALA A 471 16.67 15.73 12.85
N ASP A 472 15.97 16.86 12.91
CA ASP A 472 16.39 18.04 13.66
C ASP A 472 16.48 17.75 15.16
N GLU A 473 15.47 17.07 15.73
CA GLU A 473 15.46 16.63 17.13
C GLU A 473 16.71 15.78 17.47
N MET A 474 17.00 14.76 16.67
CA MET A 474 18.13 13.86 16.92
C MET A 474 19.49 14.54 16.73
N ILE A 475 19.59 15.49 15.79
CA ILE A 475 20.81 16.30 15.62
C ILE A 475 21.07 17.16 16.85
N GLU A 476 20.04 17.79 17.41
CA GLU A 476 20.18 18.60 18.62
C GLU A 476 20.53 17.75 19.85
N GLU A 477 19.96 16.54 19.97
CA GLU A 477 20.33 15.59 21.02
C GLU A 477 21.79 15.11 20.91
N LEU A 478 22.27 14.83 19.69
CA LEU A 478 23.66 14.46 19.44
C LEU A 478 24.62 15.61 19.83
N LYS A 479 24.29 16.85 19.46
CA LYS A 479 25.09 18.03 19.84
C LYS A 479 25.17 18.21 21.35
N ARG A 480 24.08 17.94 22.08
CA ARG A 480 24.06 18.02 23.54
C ARG A 480 24.90 16.93 24.19
N SER A 481 24.88 15.72 23.65
CA SER A 481 25.57 14.56 24.23
C SER A 481 27.07 14.51 23.90
N VAL A 482 27.47 14.87 22.68
CA VAL A 482 28.85 14.72 22.18
C VAL A 482 29.57 16.06 21.94
N GLY A 483 28.87 17.19 22.05
CA GLY A 483 29.42 18.52 21.76
C GLY A 483 29.68 18.74 20.26
N THR A 484 30.86 19.25 19.91
CA THR A 484 31.36 19.31 18.52
C THR A 484 32.39 18.18 18.31
N PRO A 485 31.93 16.95 18.00
CA PRO A 485 32.85 15.84 17.79
C PRO A 485 33.77 16.11 16.60
N ASN A 486 35.00 15.59 16.66
CA ASN A 486 35.88 15.54 15.50
C ASN A 486 35.16 14.75 14.40
N LYS A 487 34.97 15.39 13.24
CA LYS A 487 34.24 14.85 12.10
C LYS A 487 34.77 13.48 11.67
N GLU A 488 36.09 13.29 11.62
CA GLU A 488 36.69 12.02 11.19
C GLU A 488 36.39 10.87 12.16
N ILE A 489 36.37 11.15 13.46
CA ILE A 489 36.04 10.14 14.49
C ILE A 489 34.57 9.76 14.39
N MET A 490 33.69 10.77 14.21
CA MET A 490 32.25 10.53 14.06
C MET A 490 31.94 9.76 12.77
N ASP A 491 32.57 10.12 11.65
CA ASP A 491 32.38 9.42 10.37
C ASP A 491 32.80 7.95 10.49
N LYS A 492 33.93 7.66 11.13
CA LYS A 492 34.39 6.29 11.39
C LYS A 492 33.45 5.52 12.30
N GLU A 493 32.92 6.15 13.34
CA GLU A 493 31.96 5.50 14.23
C GLU A 493 30.65 5.17 13.52
N LEU A 494 30.15 6.07 12.68
CA LEU A 494 28.96 5.82 11.85
C LEU A 494 29.19 4.68 10.84
N GLU A 495 30.41 4.53 10.32
CA GLU A 495 30.78 3.36 9.49
C GLU A 495 30.75 2.07 10.30
N ASN A 496 31.35 2.04 11.50
CA ASN A 496 31.30 0.87 12.38
C ASN A 496 29.85 0.47 12.70
N GLN A 497 29.01 1.43 13.08
CA GLN A 497 27.59 1.18 13.38
C GLN A 497 26.81 0.68 12.15
N ARG A 498 27.22 1.10 10.93
CA ARG A 498 26.64 0.59 9.69
C ARG A 498 26.96 -0.88 9.50
N ASP A 499 28.21 -1.25 9.68
CA ASP A 499 28.66 -2.64 9.50
C ASP A 499 27.98 -3.54 10.53
N MET A 500 27.88 -3.10 11.79
CA MET A 500 27.13 -3.81 12.83
C MET A 500 25.64 -3.95 12.49
N LEU A 501 25.00 -2.92 11.95
CA LEU A 501 23.61 -3.03 11.47
C LEU A 501 23.46 -4.09 10.37
N ILE A 502 24.44 -4.20 9.47
CA ILE A 502 24.45 -5.26 8.45
C ILE A 502 24.69 -6.63 9.09
N GLU A 503 25.52 -6.76 10.12
CA GLU A 503 25.67 -8.03 10.85
C GLU A 503 24.37 -8.44 11.57
N MET A 504 23.64 -7.48 12.15
CA MET A 504 22.32 -7.71 12.77
C MET A 504 21.29 -8.31 11.81
N GLY A 505 21.46 -8.11 10.50
CA GLY A 505 20.59 -8.71 9.49
C GLY A 505 20.57 -10.24 9.50
N ASP A 506 21.51 -10.88 10.19
CA ASP A 506 21.60 -12.33 10.33
C ASP A 506 21.13 -12.83 11.71
N TRP A 507 20.67 -11.93 12.60
CA TRP A 507 20.25 -12.30 13.97
C TRP A 507 18.93 -13.05 14.02
N ALA A 508 17.96 -12.69 13.17
CA ALA A 508 16.72 -13.44 13.09
C ALA A 508 17.01 -14.84 12.53
N LYS A 509 16.70 -15.88 13.29
CA LYS A 509 16.85 -17.27 12.85
C LYS A 509 15.48 -17.84 12.50
N ASP A 510 15.32 -18.30 11.27
CA ASP A 510 14.03 -18.80 10.77
C ASP A 510 13.84 -20.31 11.05
N GLY A 511 14.84 -20.97 11.65
CA GLY A 511 14.87 -22.42 11.86
C GLY A 511 15.61 -22.86 13.12
N GLU A 512 15.60 -22.06 14.19
CA GLU A 512 15.92 -22.60 15.51
C GLU A 512 14.71 -23.38 16.03
N GLU A 513 14.95 -24.57 16.61
CA GLU A 513 13.90 -25.32 17.29
C GLU A 513 13.25 -24.42 18.34
N LEU A 514 11.96 -24.13 18.18
CA LEU A 514 11.12 -23.73 19.30
C LEU A 514 11.16 -24.89 20.30
N SER A 515 12.08 -24.80 21.27
CA SER A 515 12.38 -25.86 22.25
C SER A 515 11.24 -26.17 23.22
N GLU A 516 10.03 -25.67 22.96
CA GLU A 516 8.80 -25.89 23.73
C GLU A 516 7.56 -26.16 22.84
N LEU A 517 7.70 -26.38 21.52
CA LEU A 517 6.56 -26.64 20.61
C LEU A 517 6.53 -28.03 19.94
N LYS A 518 7.44 -28.94 20.33
CA LYS A 518 7.34 -30.38 20.00
C LYS A 518 6.20 -31.13 20.74
N LYS A 519 5.24 -30.42 21.35
CA LYS A 519 4.08 -31.01 22.04
C LYS A 519 2.72 -30.42 21.70
N LEU A 520 2.60 -29.60 20.66
CA LEU A 520 1.29 -29.26 20.10
C LEU A 520 0.99 -30.15 18.89
N ALA A 521 0.44 -31.31 19.20
CA ALA A 521 -0.33 -32.15 18.31
C ALA A 521 -1.52 -31.37 17.72
N MET A 522 -1.26 -30.46 16.79
CA MET A 522 -2.26 -29.64 16.09
C MET A 522 -2.17 -29.68 14.56
N VAL A 523 -1.41 -30.62 14.00
CA VAL A 523 -1.56 -31.00 12.58
C VAL A 523 -2.64 -32.09 12.41
N GLU A 524 -2.87 -32.95 13.40
CA GLU A 524 -3.86 -34.04 13.30
C GLU A 524 -5.32 -33.64 13.62
N ARG A 525 -5.59 -32.45 14.18
CA ARG A 525 -6.97 -31.99 14.47
C ARG A 525 -7.50 -30.90 13.53
N ALA A 526 -6.64 -30.25 12.74
CA ALA A 526 -7.07 -29.26 11.77
C ALA A 526 -7.33 -29.85 10.37
N PHE A 527 -7.00 -31.14 10.16
CA PHE A 527 -7.00 -31.79 8.85
C PHE A 527 -7.67 -33.18 8.80
N SER A 528 -8.51 -33.54 9.77
CA SER A 528 -9.44 -34.66 9.59
C SER A 528 -10.72 -34.17 8.91
N VAL A 529 -10.93 -34.65 7.68
CA VAL A 529 -12.10 -34.55 6.76
C VAL A 529 -13.30 -33.71 7.23
#